data_AF-A0A3N4S9B9-F1
#
_entry.id   AF-A0A3N4S9B9-F1
#
_cell.length_a   1.000
_cell.length_b   1.000
_cell.length_c   1.000
_cell.angle_alpha   90.00
_cell.angle_beta   90.00
_cell.angle_gamma   90.00
#
_symmetry.space_group_name_H-M   'P 1'
#
loop_
_entity.id
_entity.type
_entity.pdbx_description
1 polymer ?
#
loop_
_entity_poly.entity_id
_entity_poly.type
_entity_poly.pdbx_seq_one_letter_code
_entity_poly.pdbx_strand_id
1 'polypeptide(L)'
;MALLSHRGLPPLPVPDELDYVGRSERAGIGVAHTKLREGTPLGTEGVIAYLARGRVTEQRGAEDMRAVLAAFDDLPEMHCALKVICRDEERHLAHCHEELLRLTGEGHGPLIRTALRRAARTEIRIYRDVSTGVLERVAAQLGWHPAERLLLLGGLRAAYAVESRWRWRRLVTLRMPELRNALGDSADHRLPDPSTEAG
;
A
#
# COMPACT_ATOMS: atom_id res chain seq x y z
N MET A 1 -13.03 -8.20 5.77
CA MET A 1 -13.62 -9.51 6.12
C MET A 1 -15.13 -9.57 5.93
N ALA A 2 -15.89 -8.54 6.31
CA ALA A 2 -17.36 -8.52 6.17
C ALA A 2 -17.89 -8.78 4.74
N LEU A 3 -17.20 -8.32 3.69
CA LEU A 3 -17.63 -8.50 2.29
C LEU A 3 -17.53 -9.96 1.80
N LEU A 4 -16.45 -10.66 2.18
CA LEU A 4 -16.24 -12.07 1.79
C LEU A 4 -17.23 -12.97 2.53
N SER A 5 -17.41 -12.76 3.83
CA SER A 5 -18.36 -13.51 4.64
C SER A 5 -19.80 -13.29 4.19
N HIS A 6 -20.19 -12.08 3.80
CA HIS A 6 -21.53 -11.79 3.27
C HIS A 6 -21.82 -12.52 1.95
N ARG A 7 -20.78 -12.86 1.19
CA ARG A 7 -20.88 -13.63 -0.07
C ARG A 7 -20.62 -15.12 0.11
N GLY A 8 -20.52 -15.61 1.34
CA GLY A 8 -20.26 -17.03 1.63
C GLY A 8 -18.88 -17.52 1.19
N LEU A 9 -17.93 -16.60 0.95
CA LEU A 9 -16.57 -16.93 0.54
C LEU A 9 -15.68 -17.07 1.79
N PRO A 10 -15.08 -18.26 2.03
CA PRO A 10 -14.16 -18.43 3.13
C PRO A 10 -12.84 -17.68 2.86
N PRO A 11 -12.18 -17.13 3.90
CA PRO A 11 -10.82 -16.63 3.75
C PRO A 11 -9.90 -17.79 3.37
N LEU A 12 -9.08 -17.59 2.33
CA LEU A 12 -8.09 -18.57 1.90
C LEU A 12 -6.68 -18.05 2.20
N PRO A 13 -5.75 -18.94 2.57
CA PRO A 13 -4.36 -18.54 2.75
C PRO A 13 -3.79 -18.04 1.41
N VAL A 14 -3.10 -16.91 1.46
CA VAL A 14 -2.35 -16.38 0.31
C VAL A 14 -1.00 -17.10 0.26
N PRO A 15 -0.58 -17.69 -0.87
CA PRO A 15 0.73 -18.31 -1.00
C PRO A 15 1.87 -17.31 -0.69
N ASP A 16 2.95 -17.77 -0.05
CA ASP A 16 4.07 -16.92 0.38
C ASP A 16 4.72 -16.15 -0.77
N GLU A 17 4.73 -16.74 -1.98
CA GLU A 17 5.26 -16.10 -3.18
C GLU A 17 4.40 -14.92 -3.66
N LEU A 18 3.10 -14.91 -3.30
CA LEU A 18 2.13 -13.87 -3.62
C LEU A 18 1.80 -12.95 -2.44
N ASP A 19 2.29 -13.26 -1.24
CA ASP A 19 2.16 -12.41 -0.05
C ASP A 19 2.99 -11.13 -0.22
N TYR A 20 2.37 -10.11 -0.81
CA TYR A 20 2.97 -8.80 -1.03
C TYR A 20 3.49 -8.16 0.27
N VAL A 21 2.73 -8.27 1.36
CA VAL A 21 3.08 -7.63 2.64
C VAL A 21 4.29 -8.32 3.24
N GLY A 22 4.26 -9.65 3.39
CA GLY A 22 5.39 -10.39 3.94
C GLY A 22 6.65 -10.27 3.08
N ARG A 23 6.52 -10.25 1.75
CA ARG A 23 7.66 -9.98 0.85
C ARG A 23 8.25 -8.58 1.04
N SER A 24 7.41 -7.57 1.26
CA SER A 24 7.84 -6.21 1.54
C SER A 24 8.62 -6.13 2.85
N GLU A 25 8.15 -6.81 3.89
CA GLU A 25 8.85 -6.86 5.17
C GLU A 25 10.19 -7.58 5.10
N ARG A 26 10.22 -8.75 4.45
CA ARG A 26 11.47 -9.51 4.23
C ARG A 26 12.49 -8.73 3.40
N ALA A 27 12.03 -7.87 2.50
CA ALA A 27 12.90 -6.97 1.72
C ALA A 27 13.37 -5.74 2.51
N GLY A 28 12.94 -5.59 3.77
CA GLY A 28 13.38 -4.51 4.66
C GLY A 28 12.96 -3.14 4.18
N ILE A 29 11.74 -3.01 3.66
CA ILE A 29 11.11 -1.69 3.43
C ILE A 29 10.16 -1.33 4.57
N GLY A 30 10.39 -0.15 5.14
CA GLY A 30 9.66 0.38 6.30
C GLY A 30 9.97 -0.36 7.61
N VAL A 31 9.01 -0.29 8.53
CA VAL A 31 9.09 -0.97 9.83
C VAL A 31 8.28 -2.27 9.74
N ALA A 32 8.82 -3.35 10.30
CA ALA A 32 8.13 -4.65 10.36
C ALA A 32 6.91 -4.55 11.30
N HIS A 33 5.79 -5.17 10.93
CA HIS A 33 4.58 -5.17 11.76
C HIS A 33 4.81 -5.79 13.14
N THR A 34 5.72 -6.75 13.27
CA THR A 34 6.11 -7.31 14.58
C THR A 34 6.61 -6.21 15.53
N LYS A 35 7.51 -5.34 15.04
CA LYS A 35 8.05 -4.22 15.81
C LYS A 35 6.99 -3.16 16.14
N LEU A 36 6.02 -2.94 15.25
CA LEU A 36 4.89 -2.06 15.53
C LEU A 36 3.98 -2.64 16.63
N ARG A 37 3.74 -3.95 16.61
CA ARG A 37 2.93 -4.66 17.63
C ARG A 37 3.59 -4.69 19.00
N GLU A 38 4.91 -4.69 19.06
CA GLU A 38 5.68 -4.62 20.31
C GLU A 38 5.55 -3.25 21.01
N GLY A 39 5.01 -2.22 20.34
CA GLY A 39 4.76 -0.90 20.94
C GLY A 39 6.03 -0.12 21.30
N THR A 40 7.21 -0.56 20.82
CA THR A 40 8.46 0.16 21.07
C THR A 40 8.48 1.47 20.27
N PRO A 41 8.70 2.63 20.91
CA PRO A 41 8.75 3.91 20.22
C PRO A 41 9.76 3.90 19.06
N LEU A 42 9.33 4.42 17.91
CA LEU A 42 10.20 4.57 16.75
C LEU A 42 11.00 5.87 16.87
N GLY A 43 12.31 5.79 16.69
CA GLY A 43 13.13 6.97 16.43
C GLY A 43 12.81 7.57 15.06
N THR A 44 13.31 8.79 14.81
CA THR A 44 13.03 9.56 13.59
C THR A 44 13.28 8.79 12.30
N GLU A 45 14.37 8.03 12.20
CA GLU A 45 14.66 7.21 11.02
C GLU A 45 13.61 6.10 10.80
N GLY A 46 13.12 5.50 11.89
CA GLY A 46 12.06 4.49 11.86
C GLY A 46 10.72 5.08 11.42
N VAL A 47 10.37 6.27 11.93
CA VAL A 47 9.18 7.01 11.52
C VAL A 47 9.26 7.36 10.03
N ILE A 48 10.41 7.89 9.56
CA ILE A 48 10.61 8.20 8.14
C ILE A 48 10.53 6.94 7.27
N ALA A 49 11.13 5.84 7.70
CA ALA A 49 11.05 4.57 6.96
C ALA A 49 9.59 4.06 6.88
N TYR A 50 8.85 4.14 7.98
CA TYR A 50 7.43 3.78 8.04
C TYR A 50 6.60 4.64 7.09
N LEU A 51 6.67 5.96 7.20
CA LEU A 51 5.91 6.89 6.36
C LEU A 51 6.31 6.81 4.88
N ALA A 52 7.60 6.61 4.58
CA ALA A 52 8.06 6.44 3.21
C ALA A 52 7.55 5.14 2.58
N ARG A 53 7.49 4.04 3.34
CA ARG A 53 6.83 2.79 2.90
C ARG A 53 5.34 3.03 2.70
N GLY A 54 4.66 3.56 3.72
CA GLY A 54 3.23 3.85 3.71
C GLY A 54 2.86 4.66 2.48
N ARG A 55 3.49 5.83 2.28
CA ARG A 55 3.29 6.65 1.09
C ARG A 55 3.29 5.84 -0.21
N VAL A 56 4.28 4.96 -0.39
CA VAL A 56 4.48 4.22 -1.64
C VAL A 56 3.39 3.16 -1.81
N THR A 57 3.03 2.46 -0.73
CA THR A 57 1.99 1.43 -0.74
C THR A 57 0.60 2.05 -0.89
N GLU A 58 0.30 3.15 -0.21
CA GLU A 58 -0.98 3.87 -0.34
C GLU A 58 -1.13 4.49 -1.74
N GLN A 59 -0.04 4.99 -2.35
CA GLN A 59 -0.08 5.47 -3.73
C GLN A 59 -0.43 4.33 -4.70
N ARG A 60 0.15 3.14 -4.49
CA ARG A 60 -0.18 1.94 -5.27
C ARG A 60 -1.62 1.53 -5.05
N GLY A 61 -2.05 1.40 -3.80
CA GLY A 61 -3.41 1.03 -3.42
C GLY A 61 -4.44 1.97 -4.04
N ALA A 62 -4.23 3.27 -3.95
CA ALA A 62 -5.10 4.26 -4.57
C ALA A 62 -5.14 4.17 -6.11
N GLU A 63 -4.03 3.84 -6.79
CA GLU A 63 -4.01 3.63 -8.25
C GLU A 63 -4.76 2.35 -8.65
N ASP A 64 -4.49 1.24 -7.96
CA ASP A 64 -5.11 -0.06 -8.21
C ASP A 64 -6.60 0.00 -7.93
N MET A 65 -6.99 0.58 -6.80
CA MET A 65 -8.40 0.71 -6.42
C MET A 65 -9.19 1.58 -7.39
N ARG A 66 -8.60 2.63 -7.97
CA ARG A 66 -9.25 3.39 -9.05
C ARG A 66 -9.45 2.56 -10.32
N ALA A 67 -8.47 1.74 -10.69
CA ALA A 67 -8.60 0.84 -11.84
C ALA A 67 -9.68 -0.23 -11.59
N VAL A 68 -9.71 -0.82 -10.39
CA VAL A 68 -10.77 -1.75 -9.98
C VAL A 68 -12.13 -1.07 -9.99
N LEU A 69 -12.24 0.13 -9.43
CA LEU A 69 -13.48 0.91 -9.41
C LEU A 69 -14.03 1.12 -10.82
N ALA A 70 -13.18 1.55 -11.76
CA ALA A 70 -13.57 1.75 -13.15
C ALA A 70 -13.99 0.45 -13.86
N ALA A 71 -13.36 -0.68 -13.51
CA ALA A 71 -13.71 -1.98 -14.09
C ALA A 71 -15.04 -2.55 -13.58
N PHE A 72 -15.54 -2.08 -12.45
CA PHE A 72 -16.76 -2.57 -11.79
C PHE A 72 -17.89 -1.52 -11.72
N ASP A 73 -17.87 -0.51 -12.59
CA ASP A 73 -18.85 0.58 -12.57
C ASP A 73 -20.30 0.06 -12.76
N ASP A 74 -20.46 -1.01 -13.54
CA ASP A 74 -21.74 -1.66 -13.83
C ASP A 74 -22.28 -2.56 -12.70
N LEU A 75 -21.56 -2.70 -11.57
CA LEU A 75 -21.98 -3.52 -10.42
C LEU A 75 -22.21 -2.63 -9.19
N PRO A 76 -23.43 -2.11 -8.98
CA PRO A 76 -23.73 -1.12 -7.94
C PRO A 76 -23.32 -1.53 -6.51
N GLU A 77 -23.50 -2.80 -6.17
CA GLU A 77 -23.15 -3.33 -4.85
C GLU A 77 -21.63 -3.32 -4.59
N MET A 78 -20.82 -3.63 -5.61
CA MET A 78 -19.37 -3.57 -5.52
C MET A 78 -18.89 -2.12 -5.55
N HIS A 79 -19.51 -1.29 -6.40
CA HIS A 79 -19.18 0.12 -6.55
C HIS A 79 -19.24 0.87 -5.20
N CYS A 80 -20.28 0.65 -4.38
CA CYS A 80 -20.38 1.32 -3.08
C CYS A 80 -19.21 0.95 -2.14
N ALA A 81 -18.91 -0.33 -1.99
CA ALA A 81 -17.82 -0.81 -1.14
C ALA A 81 -16.45 -0.34 -1.66
N LEU A 82 -16.21 -0.42 -2.97
CA LEU A 82 -14.98 0.03 -3.60
C LEU A 82 -14.76 1.53 -3.43
N LYS A 83 -15.81 2.36 -3.53
CA LYS A 83 -15.74 3.80 -3.25
C LYS A 83 -15.27 4.12 -1.83
N VAL A 84 -15.76 3.37 -0.84
CA VAL A 84 -15.34 3.56 0.56
C VAL A 84 -13.85 3.24 0.70
N ILE A 85 -13.39 2.13 0.12
CA ILE A 85 -11.99 1.72 0.16
C ILE A 85 -11.11 2.75 -0.57
N CYS A 86 -11.49 3.19 -1.78
CA CYS A 86 -10.76 4.23 -2.51
C CYS A 86 -10.56 5.50 -1.69
N ARG A 87 -11.60 5.95 -0.98
CA ARG A 87 -11.53 7.15 -0.12
C ARG A 87 -10.60 6.95 1.06
N ASP A 88 -10.54 5.75 1.61
CA ASP A 88 -9.66 5.42 2.74
C ASP A 88 -8.17 5.47 2.31
N GLU A 89 -7.85 4.83 1.19
CA GLU A 89 -6.52 4.87 0.56
C GLU A 89 -6.07 6.31 0.24
N GLU A 90 -7.00 7.15 -0.25
CA GLU A 90 -6.71 8.56 -0.51
C GLU A 90 -6.42 9.36 0.77
N ARG A 91 -7.10 9.06 1.88
CA ARG A 91 -6.81 9.69 3.19
C ARG A 91 -5.46 9.28 3.74
N HIS A 92 -5.13 7.99 3.69
CA HIS A 92 -3.83 7.49 4.12
C HIS A 92 -2.69 8.07 3.29
N LEU A 93 -2.88 8.15 1.96
CA LEU A 93 -1.92 8.78 1.07
C LEU A 93 -1.72 10.26 1.40
N ALA A 94 -2.81 11.00 1.64
CA ALA A 94 -2.75 12.41 2.05
C ALA A 94 -1.98 12.58 3.37
N HIS A 95 -2.27 11.76 4.38
CA HIS A 95 -1.56 11.79 5.66
C HIS A 95 -0.05 11.54 5.48
N CYS A 96 0.32 10.52 4.70
CA CYS A 96 1.74 10.25 4.43
C CYS A 96 2.44 11.42 3.72
N HIS A 97 1.75 12.10 2.81
CA HIS A 97 2.27 13.29 2.14
C HIS A 97 2.50 14.45 3.12
N GLU A 98 1.51 14.73 3.99
CA GLU A 98 1.57 15.80 4.98
C GLU A 98 2.71 15.59 5.97
N GLU A 99 2.81 14.40 6.58
CA GLU A 99 3.84 14.12 7.58
C GLU A 99 5.26 14.13 6.98
N LEU A 100 5.44 13.59 5.77
CA LEU A 100 6.74 13.64 5.11
C LEU A 100 7.13 15.07 4.71
N LEU A 101 6.17 15.93 4.37
CA LEU A 101 6.43 17.35 4.10
C LEU A 101 6.77 18.11 5.38
N ARG A 102 6.08 17.82 6.50
CA ARG A 102 6.39 18.37 7.82
C ARG A 102 7.82 18.03 8.24
N LEU A 103 8.20 16.74 8.17
CA LEU A 103 9.56 16.28 8.48
C LEU A 103 10.62 16.84 7.50
N THR A 104 10.22 17.16 6.26
CA THR A 104 11.12 17.87 5.33
C THR A 104 11.39 19.30 5.80
N GLY A 105 10.37 19.99 6.32
CA GLY A 105 10.52 21.32 6.94
C GLY A 105 11.40 21.32 8.19
N GLU A 106 11.44 20.20 8.91
CA GLU A 106 12.33 19.98 10.08
C GLU A 106 13.77 19.60 9.70
N GLY A 107 14.09 19.50 8.39
CA GLY A 107 15.45 19.27 7.89
C GLY A 107 15.76 17.83 7.48
N HIS A 108 14.81 16.90 7.55
CA HIS A 108 15.02 15.48 7.21
C HIS A 108 14.93 15.16 5.71
N GLY A 109 14.86 16.17 4.83
CA GLY A 109 14.68 16.01 3.39
C GLY A 109 15.62 15.00 2.69
N PRO A 110 16.95 15.01 2.93
CA PRO A 110 17.86 14.04 2.32
C PRO A 110 17.57 12.58 2.72
N LEU A 111 17.23 12.35 3.99
CA LEU A 111 16.88 11.04 4.52
C LEU A 111 15.56 10.55 3.92
N ILE A 112 14.54 11.41 3.88
CA ILE A 112 13.23 11.12 3.28
C ILE A 112 13.36 10.73 1.81
N ARG A 113 14.15 11.47 1.02
CA ARG A 113 14.38 11.15 -0.40
C ARG A 113 15.03 9.78 -0.57
N THR A 114 15.97 9.42 0.30
CA THR A 114 16.64 8.12 0.28
C THR A 114 15.67 7.00 0.64
N ALA A 115 14.89 7.19 1.71
CA ALA A 115 13.86 6.25 2.15
C ALA A 115 12.80 6.02 1.06
N LEU A 116 12.26 7.08 0.45
CA LEU A 116 11.28 7.01 -0.64
C LEU A 116 11.82 6.27 -1.87
N ARG A 117 13.06 6.57 -2.29
CA ARG A 117 13.69 5.87 -3.43
C ARG A 117 13.90 4.39 -3.16
N ARG A 118 14.33 4.04 -1.95
CA ARG A 118 14.51 2.64 -1.52
C ARG A 118 13.17 1.91 -1.48
N ALA A 119 12.16 2.52 -0.89
CA ALA A 119 10.80 1.99 -0.83
C ALA A 119 10.24 1.76 -2.23
N ALA A 120 10.21 2.79 -3.09
CA ALA A 120 9.67 2.71 -4.44
C ALA A 120 10.33 1.64 -5.31
N ARG A 121 11.67 1.55 -5.31
CA ARG A 121 12.38 0.55 -6.12
C ARG A 121 12.12 -0.89 -5.67
N THR A 122 11.93 -1.08 -4.37
CA THR A 122 11.67 -2.40 -3.81
C THR A 122 10.22 -2.78 -4.00
N GLU A 123 9.31 -1.84 -3.79
CA GLU A 123 7.89 -2.01 -4.06
C GLU A 123 7.65 -2.39 -5.53
N ILE A 124 8.20 -1.67 -6.50
CA ILE A 124 8.02 -1.98 -7.93
C ILE A 124 8.46 -3.42 -8.25
N ARG A 125 9.54 -3.90 -7.63
CA ARG A 125 10.04 -5.27 -7.84
C ARG A 125 9.09 -6.30 -7.25
N ILE A 126 8.62 -6.07 -6.02
CA ILE A 126 7.71 -6.98 -5.34
C ILE A 126 6.36 -7.02 -6.04
N TYR A 127 5.81 -5.84 -6.37
CA TYR A 127 4.54 -5.71 -7.08
C TYR A 127 4.60 -6.45 -8.42
N ARG A 128 5.69 -6.29 -9.19
CA ARG A 128 5.94 -7.09 -10.40
C ARG A 128 5.89 -8.59 -10.18
N ASP A 129 6.65 -9.08 -9.21
CA ASP A 129 6.75 -10.51 -8.96
C ASP A 129 5.39 -11.09 -8.55
N VAL A 130 4.66 -10.38 -7.68
CA VAL A 130 3.32 -10.76 -7.22
C VAL A 130 2.31 -10.72 -8.37
N SER A 131 2.21 -9.62 -9.12
CA SER A 131 1.25 -9.53 -10.25
C SER A 131 1.53 -10.58 -11.32
N THR A 132 2.81 -10.87 -11.60
CA THR A 132 3.20 -11.91 -12.56
C THR A 132 2.76 -13.28 -12.04
N GLY A 133 3.06 -13.59 -10.77
CA GLY A 133 2.67 -14.86 -10.17
C GLY A 133 1.14 -15.05 -10.08
N VAL A 134 0.38 -14.00 -9.76
CA VAL A 134 -1.09 -14.03 -9.78
C VAL A 134 -1.58 -14.35 -11.20
N LEU A 135 -1.09 -13.62 -12.20
CA LEU A 135 -1.51 -13.81 -13.59
C LEU A 135 -1.20 -15.23 -14.09
N GLU A 136 -0.03 -15.78 -13.75
CA GLU A 136 0.35 -17.15 -14.12
C GLU A 136 -0.58 -18.19 -13.50
N ARG A 137 -0.95 -18.03 -12.23
CA ARG A 137 -1.88 -18.95 -11.55
C ARG A 137 -3.29 -18.84 -12.11
N VAL A 138 -3.78 -17.63 -12.36
CA VAL A 138 -5.09 -17.39 -12.99
C VAL A 138 -5.12 -18.01 -14.38
N ALA A 139 -4.09 -17.79 -15.20
CA ALA A 139 -3.98 -18.37 -16.54
C ALA A 139 -3.98 -19.90 -16.52
N ALA A 140 -3.24 -20.51 -15.57
CA ALA A 140 -3.20 -21.95 -15.41
C ALA A 140 -4.56 -22.52 -14.96
N GLN A 141 -5.24 -21.85 -14.03
CA GLN A 141 -6.52 -22.30 -13.49
C GLN A 141 -7.67 -22.15 -14.49
N LEU A 142 -7.64 -21.11 -15.33
CA LEU A 142 -8.64 -20.86 -16.38
C LEU A 142 -8.31 -21.55 -17.70
N GLY A 143 -7.18 -22.25 -17.80
CA GLY A 143 -6.79 -22.99 -19.01
C GLY A 143 -6.51 -22.08 -20.22
N TRP A 144 -5.97 -20.89 -20.01
CA TRP A 144 -5.70 -19.93 -21.09
C TRP A 144 -4.71 -20.48 -22.12
N HIS A 145 -4.87 -20.06 -23.37
CA HIS A 145 -3.98 -20.48 -24.44
C HIS A 145 -2.55 -19.92 -24.19
N PRO A 146 -1.47 -20.68 -24.50
CA PRO A 146 -0.10 -20.24 -24.25
C PRO A 146 0.24 -18.87 -24.87
N ALA A 147 -0.36 -18.56 -26.02
CA ALA A 147 -0.17 -17.27 -26.69
C ALA A 147 -0.77 -16.09 -25.89
N GLU A 148 -1.98 -16.25 -25.35
CA GLU A 148 -2.65 -15.23 -24.52
C GLU A 148 -1.86 -14.98 -23.23
N ARG A 149 -1.43 -16.08 -22.59
CA ARG A 149 -0.56 -16.01 -21.41
C ARG A 149 0.73 -15.25 -21.72
N LEU A 150 1.41 -15.57 -22.82
CA LEU A 150 2.66 -14.92 -23.20
C LEU A 150 2.45 -13.43 -23.48
N LEU A 151 1.37 -13.09 -24.20
CA LEU A 151 1.03 -11.71 -24.52
C LEU A 151 0.79 -10.88 -23.25
N LEU A 152 -0.02 -11.38 -22.31
CA LEU A 152 -0.34 -10.67 -21.08
C LEU A 152 0.88 -10.54 -20.15
N LEU A 153 1.67 -11.61 -19.99
CA LEU A 153 2.91 -11.54 -19.21
C LEU A 153 3.94 -10.60 -19.86
N GLY A 154 4.02 -10.58 -21.20
CA GLY A 154 4.85 -9.66 -21.96
C GLY A 154 4.42 -8.21 -21.75
N GLY A 155 3.13 -7.93 -21.88
CA GLY A 155 2.53 -6.61 -21.64
C GLY A 155 2.76 -6.13 -20.20
N LEU A 156 2.58 -7.01 -19.22
CA LEU A 156 2.84 -6.72 -17.82
C LEU A 156 4.32 -6.36 -17.61
N ARG A 157 5.26 -7.17 -18.10
CA ARG A 157 6.71 -6.89 -18.01
C ARG A 157 7.10 -5.60 -18.72
N ALA A 158 6.47 -5.28 -19.85
CA ALA A 158 6.69 -4.04 -20.57
C ALA A 158 6.19 -2.82 -19.76
N ALA A 159 4.99 -2.90 -19.18
CA ALA A 159 4.47 -1.87 -18.28
C ALA A 159 5.41 -1.64 -17.10
N TYR A 160 5.95 -2.71 -16.51
CA TYR A 160 6.95 -2.62 -15.45
C TYR A 160 8.26 -1.97 -15.89
N ALA A 161 8.73 -2.25 -17.10
CA ALA A 161 9.95 -1.64 -17.63
C ALA A 161 9.79 -0.12 -17.83
N VAL A 162 8.58 0.34 -18.17
CA VAL A 162 8.23 1.77 -18.22
C VAL A 162 8.14 2.35 -16.82
N GLU A 163 7.51 1.62 -15.90
CA GLU A 163 7.38 1.99 -14.49
C GLU A 163 8.73 2.25 -13.83
N SER A 164 9.64 1.28 -13.92
CA SER A 164 10.96 1.34 -13.30
C SER A 164 11.83 2.48 -13.84
N ARG A 165 11.61 2.91 -15.09
CA ARG A 165 12.43 3.95 -15.76
C ARG A 165 11.90 5.36 -15.53
N TRP A 166 10.60 5.57 -15.62
CA TRP A 166 10.01 6.92 -15.70
C TRP A 166 8.98 7.16 -14.62
N ARG A 167 8.06 6.20 -14.46
CA ARG A 167 6.85 6.34 -13.67
C ARG A 167 7.08 6.14 -12.18
N TRP A 168 8.23 5.63 -11.74
CA TRP A 168 8.62 5.57 -10.32
C TRP A 168 8.69 6.95 -9.65
N ARG A 169 8.89 8.03 -10.42
CA ARG A 169 8.90 9.40 -9.91
C ARG A 169 7.59 9.76 -9.19
N ARG A 170 6.47 9.20 -9.63
CA ARG A 170 5.15 9.42 -9.00
C ARG A 170 5.07 8.83 -7.59
N LEU A 171 5.82 7.76 -7.31
CA LEU A 171 5.88 7.12 -5.99
C LEU A 171 6.79 7.87 -5.01
N VAL A 172 7.59 8.83 -5.47
CA VAL A 172 8.54 9.58 -4.62
C VAL A 172 8.29 11.08 -4.59
N THR A 173 7.44 11.60 -5.46
CA THR A 173 7.15 13.04 -5.54
C THR A 173 6.18 13.43 -4.43
N LEU A 174 6.62 14.22 -3.46
CA LEU A 174 5.73 14.77 -2.43
C LEU A 174 5.05 16.03 -2.95
N ARG A 175 3.78 16.18 -2.62
CA ARG A 175 2.92 17.33 -2.94
C ARG A 175 1.99 17.56 -1.76
N MET A 176 1.69 18.81 -1.44
CA MET A 176 0.72 19.09 -0.38
C MET A 176 -0.64 18.49 -0.81
N PRO A 177 -1.27 17.63 0.00
CA PRO A 177 -2.58 17.08 -0.34
C PRO A 177 -3.66 18.15 -0.25
N GLU A 178 -4.72 17.99 -1.04
CA GLU A 178 -5.91 18.87 -0.98
C GLU A 178 -6.67 18.65 0.33
N LEU A 179 -6.74 17.40 0.79
CA LEU A 179 -7.26 17.04 2.11
C LEU A 179 -6.14 17.09 3.14
N ARG A 180 -6.20 18.08 4.04
CA ARG A 180 -5.29 18.22 5.19
C ARG A 180 -5.87 17.55 6.41
N ASN A 181 -4.99 17.08 7.31
CA ASN A 181 -5.38 16.35 8.51
C ASN A 181 -6.34 15.19 8.19
N ALA A 182 -6.00 14.40 7.16
CA ALA A 182 -6.90 13.41 6.59
C ALA A 182 -7.29 12.27 7.56
N LEU A 183 -6.47 12.06 8.60
CA LEU A 183 -6.71 11.09 9.68
C LEU A 183 -7.24 11.72 10.97
N GLY A 184 -7.39 13.05 11.02
CA GLY A 184 -7.72 13.79 12.23
C GLY A 184 -6.59 13.82 13.26
N ASP A 185 -6.68 14.74 14.23
CA ASP A 185 -5.75 14.78 15.36
C ASP A 185 -5.92 13.49 16.16
N SER A 186 -4.93 12.60 16.13
CA SER A 186 -4.89 11.37 16.95
C SER A 186 -4.70 11.66 18.45
N ALA A 187 -4.97 12.89 18.91
CA ALA A 187 -4.75 13.38 20.26
C ALA A 187 -5.77 12.84 21.29
N ASP A 188 -6.77 12.07 20.87
CA ASP A 188 -7.78 11.50 21.78
C ASP A 188 -7.51 10.04 22.19
N HIS A 189 -6.35 9.47 21.85
CA HIS A 189 -5.90 8.25 22.49
C HIS A 189 -5.15 8.56 23.79
N ARG A 190 -5.86 9.18 24.77
CA ARG A 190 -5.47 8.98 26.16
C ARG A 190 -5.76 7.52 26.48
N LEU A 191 -4.70 6.74 26.69
CA LEU A 191 -4.82 5.46 27.37
C LEU A 191 -5.64 5.68 28.65
N PRO A 192 -6.68 4.88 28.94
CA PRO A 192 -7.40 5.01 30.19
C PRO A 192 -6.41 4.84 31.34
N ASP A 193 -6.40 5.80 32.25
CA ASP A 193 -5.61 5.77 33.46
C ASP A 193 -6.08 4.59 34.32
N PRO A 194 -5.23 3.59 34.61
CA PRO A 194 -5.62 2.41 35.40
C PRO A 194 -5.97 2.73 36.86
N SER A 195 -5.95 4.01 37.28
CA SER A 195 -6.26 4.42 38.66
C SER A 195 -7.72 4.77 38.93
N THR A 196 -8.67 4.55 38.00
CA THR A 196 -10.09 4.94 38.20
C THR A 196 -11.06 3.78 38.51
N GLU A 197 -10.61 2.54 38.69
CA GLU A 197 -11.46 1.42 39.17
C GLU A 197 -11.07 0.93 40.57
N ALA A 198 -10.85 1.86 41.50
CA ALA A 198 -10.86 1.58 42.93
C ALA A 198 -11.66 2.68 43.65
N GLY A 199 -12.98 2.50 43.68
CA GLY A 199 -13.94 3.33 44.41
C GLY A 199 -15.26 2.61 44.54
#